data_AF-A0A812HFM5-F1
#
_entry.id   AF-A0A812HFM5-F1
#
_cell.length_a   1.000
_cell.length_b   1.000
_cell.length_c   1.000
_cell.angle_alpha   90.00
_cell.angle_beta   90.00
_cell.angle_gamma   90.00
#
_symmetry.space_group_name_H-M   'P 1'
#
loop_
_entity.id
_entity.type
_entity.pdbx_description
1 polymer ?
#
loop_
_entity_poly.entity_id
_entity_poly.type
_entity_poly.pdbx_seq_one_letter_code
_entity_poly.pdbx_strand_id
1 'polypeptide(L)'
;MFKNHKENIGAREKELKTKVKKKYERAYQLLAEAAYSDPFASLGPFIADGEGSLRVWMPGADKVELVISGEPRIELEREDESGFILKDKRDLHLTHYQLAVDWNGVEQLIDDPYQYHNIYQEYEHLHTPKDMYRYMGSQFVTIERGGENISGVRFLVYAPHASAISLVGSFNQWDGRRHPMQRLDYGIWGLFIPGLEEGVQYKFELKGPNGEGLPHKQDPWGFYSEQYPSFASITYDHNRYQWQDAKWQNRPVTQKRDEALSFYELHAGSWKRNSDGDFLNYRELAAELVPYLVDMGYTHVELMPVSEHPFFGSWGYQPVGLFAPTSRYGSPDDFKFFVDACHQAGLGVVLDWVPAHFPSDDHGLANFDGTPLFHDPDPRRGWHQDWNSYIYDLGREHVRRFLVSNALYWLSNSILMVSVWTLSRRCST
;
A
#
# COMPACT_ATOMS: atom_id res chain seq x y z
N MET A 1 1.70 -5.82 -62.34
CA MET A 1 1.23 -6.32 -61.03
C MET A 1 2.29 -6.24 -59.91
N PHE A 2 3.58 -6.55 -60.15
CA PHE A 2 4.60 -6.53 -59.08
C PHE A 2 5.00 -5.13 -58.55
N LYS A 3 4.85 -4.05 -59.34
CA LYS A 3 5.13 -2.66 -58.88
C LYS A 3 4.10 -2.17 -57.85
N ASN A 4 2.81 -2.34 -58.14
CA ASN A 4 1.72 -1.97 -57.21
C ASN A 4 1.77 -2.75 -55.89
N HIS A 5 2.30 -3.98 -55.87
CA HIS A 5 2.39 -4.76 -54.63
C HIS A 5 3.49 -4.25 -53.69
N LYS A 6 4.65 -3.85 -54.22
CA LYS A 6 5.74 -3.25 -53.42
C LYS A 6 5.38 -1.84 -52.90
N GLU A 7 4.70 -1.04 -53.71
CA GLU A 7 4.21 0.29 -53.28
C GLU A 7 3.17 0.19 -52.16
N ASN A 8 2.27 -0.82 -52.22
CA ASN A 8 1.27 -1.05 -51.18
C ASN A 8 1.89 -1.55 -49.86
N ILE A 9 2.94 -2.36 -49.92
CA ILE A 9 3.70 -2.79 -48.73
C ILE A 9 4.42 -1.59 -48.08
N GLY A 10 5.10 -0.76 -48.88
CA GLY A 10 5.79 0.44 -48.38
C GLY A 10 4.86 1.49 -47.77
N ALA A 11 3.66 1.67 -48.33
CA ALA A 11 2.63 2.54 -47.76
C ALA A 11 2.12 2.01 -46.41
N ARG A 12 1.87 0.70 -46.31
CA ARG A 12 1.38 0.05 -45.09
C ARG A 12 2.42 0.05 -43.97
N GLU A 13 3.69 -0.16 -44.29
CA GLU A 13 4.81 -0.03 -43.34
C GLU A 13 4.96 1.41 -42.82
N LYS A 14 4.82 2.41 -43.69
CA LYS A 14 4.89 3.82 -43.31
C LYS A 14 3.71 4.23 -42.42
N GLU A 15 2.50 3.74 -42.72
CA GLU A 15 1.31 3.97 -41.89
C GLU A 15 1.45 3.33 -40.51
N LEU A 16 1.95 2.09 -40.44
CA LEU A 16 2.19 1.38 -39.19
C LEU A 16 3.22 2.12 -38.33
N LYS A 17 4.35 2.53 -38.90
CA LYS A 17 5.37 3.34 -38.22
C LYS A 17 4.81 4.66 -37.68
N THR A 18 3.92 5.30 -38.43
CA THR A 18 3.28 6.56 -38.00
C THR A 18 2.32 6.34 -36.83
N LYS A 19 1.53 5.26 -36.85
CA LYS A 19 0.62 4.89 -35.76
C LYS A 19 1.39 4.55 -34.48
N VAL A 20 2.45 3.77 -34.60
CA VAL A 20 3.36 3.42 -33.50
C VAL A 20 3.96 4.68 -32.88
N LYS A 21 4.48 5.60 -33.71
CA LYS A 21 5.04 6.87 -33.22
C LYS A 21 4.00 7.69 -32.43
N LYS A 22 2.79 7.82 -32.97
CA LYS A 22 1.69 8.53 -32.29
C LYS A 22 1.26 7.87 -30.97
N LYS A 23 1.34 6.53 -30.87
CA LYS A 23 1.06 5.80 -29.62
C LYS A 23 2.02 6.25 -28.51
N TYR A 24 3.32 6.27 -28.77
CA TYR A 24 4.30 6.60 -27.74
C TYR A 24 4.42 8.10 -27.47
N GLU A 25 4.24 8.96 -28.47
CA GLU A 25 4.06 10.40 -28.24
C GLU A 25 2.91 10.65 -27.25
N ARG A 26 1.79 9.92 -27.39
CA ARG A 26 0.67 10.02 -26.44
C ARG A 26 1.00 9.41 -25.07
N ALA A 27 1.70 8.28 -25.04
CA ALA A 27 2.11 7.65 -23.78
C ALA A 27 3.05 8.57 -22.97
N TYR A 28 4.08 9.14 -23.61
CA TYR A 28 5.00 10.10 -22.98
C TYR A 28 4.29 11.36 -22.48
N GLN A 29 3.33 11.88 -23.25
CA GLN A 29 2.51 13.00 -22.75
C GLN A 29 1.74 12.62 -21.47
N LEU A 30 1.08 11.47 -21.44
CA LEU A 30 0.33 11.02 -20.26
C LEU A 30 1.26 10.70 -19.08
N LEU A 31 2.45 10.17 -19.34
CA LEU A 31 3.48 9.93 -18.32
C LEU A 31 4.00 11.25 -17.72
N ALA A 32 4.23 12.27 -18.55
CA ALA A 32 4.63 13.60 -18.09
C ALA A 32 3.56 14.30 -17.22
N GLU A 33 2.28 13.96 -17.43
CA GLU A 33 1.14 14.48 -16.67
C GLU A 33 0.77 13.60 -15.46
N ALA A 34 1.52 12.52 -15.18
CA ALA A 34 1.20 11.49 -14.19
C ALA A 34 -0.23 10.92 -14.36
N ALA A 35 -0.63 10.72 -15.62
CA ALA A 35 -1.98 10.40 -16.07
C ALA A 35 -2.04 9.13 -16.94
N TYR A 36 -1.05 8.23 -16.82
CA TYR A 36 -0.98 6.99 -17.61
C TYR A 36 -1.38 5.76 -16.79
N SER A 37 -2.19 4.88 -17.40
CA SER A 37 -2.77 3.71 -16.71
C SER A 37 -2.20 2.36 -17.13
N ASP A 38 -1.39 2.33 -18.17
CA ASP A 38 -0.90 1.11 -18.81
C ASP A 38 0.62 1.15 -19.08
N PRO A 39 1.46 1.50 -18.07
CA PRO A 39 2.90 1.61 -18.24
C PRO A 39 3.54 0.32 -18.78
N PHE A 40 3.07 -0.88 -18.42
CA PHE A 40 3.62 -2.14 -18.93
C PHE A 40 3.41 -2.36 -20.44
N ALA A 41 2.49 -1.64 -21.08
CA ALA A 41 2.31 -1.69 -22.53
C ALA A 41 3.25 -0.75 -23.31
N SER A 42 4.02 0.08 -22.60
CA SER A 42 4.90 1.09 -23.20
C SER A 42 6.32 1.09 -22.63
N LEU A 43 6.53 0.66 -21.39
CA LEU A 43 7.81 0.68 -20.68
C LEU A 43 8.33 -0.75 -20.46
N GLY A 44 9.63 -0.84 -20.17
CA GLY A 44 10.31 -2.11 -19.94
C GLY A 44 10.67 -2.86 -21.22
N PRO A 45 11.02 -4.15 -21.10
CA PRO A 45 11.54 -4.95 -22.21
C PRO A 45 10.44 -5.58 -23.08
N PHE A 46 9.16 -5.28 -22.82
CA PHE A 46 8.02 -5.90 -23.49
C PHE A 46 7.44 -5.04 -24.63
N ILE A 47 8.33 -4.44 -25.43
CA ILE A 47 7.93 -3.62 -26.59
C ILE A 47 7.74 -4.47 -27.85
N ALA A 48 6.97 -3.98 -28.81
CA ALA A 48 6.59 -4.77 -29.98
C ALA A 48 7.77 -5.05 -30.93
N ASP A 49 7.72 -6.22 -31.57
CA ASP A 49 8.72 -6.67 -32.55
C ASP A 49 9.01 -5.60 -33.61
N GLY A 50 10.28 -5.22 -33.74
CA GLY A 50 10.75 -4.24 -34.72
C GLY A 50 10.76 -2.79 -34.26
N GLU A 51 10.31 -2.49 -33.03
CA GLU A 51 10.46 -1.17 -32.41
C GLU A 51 11.81 -1.01 -31.68
N GLY A 52 12.31 -2.09 -31.08
CA GLY A 52 13.54 -2.12 -30.28
C GLY A 52 13.52 -3.31 -29.32
N SER A 53 14.28 -3.23 -28.23
CA SER A 53 14.30 -4.23 -27.15
C SER A 53 13.93 -3.69 -25.76
N LEU A 54 14.00 -2.38 -25.54
CA LEU A 54 13.72 -1.76 -24.24
C LEU A 54 13.26 -0.32 -24.44
N ARG A 55 12.21 0.09 -23.72
CA ARG A 55 11.79 1.49 -23.62
C ARG A 55 11.69 1.91 -22.17
N VAL A 56 12.23 3.06 -21.85
CA VAL A 56 12.38 3.56 -20.48
C VAL A 56 11.84 4.99 -20.39
N TRP A 57 11.20 5.30 -19.27
CA TRP A 57 10.75 6.64 -18.93
C TRP A 57 11.50 7.12 -17.68
N MET A 58 12.30 8.18 -17.82
CA MET A 58 13.22 8.65 -16.78
C MET A 58 13.22 10.19 -16.68
N PRO A 59 12.23 10.80 -16.00
CA PRO A 59 12.11 12.25 -15.88
C PRO A 59 13.32 12.94 -15.28
N GLY A 60 13.93 13.84 -16.07
CA GLY A 60 15.11 14.61 -15.69
C GLY A 60 16.45 13.91 -15.89
N ALA A 61 16.48 12.72 -16.50
CA ALA A 61 17.73 12.05 -16.82
C ALA A 61 18.38 12.67 -18.06
N ASP A 62 19.70 12.85 -18.01
CA ASP A 62 20.50 13.35 -19.13
C ASP A 62 20.95 12.23 -20.06
N LYS A 63 21.18 11.03 -19.50
CA LYS A 63 21.58 9.83 -20.23
C LYS A 63 21.09 8.58 -19.50
N VAL A 64 20.75 7.53 -20.27
CA VAL A 64 20.40 6.21 -19.73
C VAL A 64 21.17 5.14 -20.52
N GLU A 65 21.81 4.23 -19.80
CA GLU A 65 22.53 3.10 -20.39
C GLU A 65 22.00 1.77 -19.82
N LEU A 66 21.80 0.79 -20.69
CA LEU A 66 21.50 -0.59 -20.33
C LEU A 66 22.77 -1.25 -19.76
N VAL A 67 22.62 -1.90 -18.60
CA VAL A 67 23.66 -2.67 -17.94
C VAL A 67 23.20 -4.12 -17.78
N ILE A 68 23.93 -5.04 -18.38
CA ILE A 68 23.77 -6.50 -18.21
C ILE A 68 25.10 -7.06 -17.72
N SER A 69 25.04 -7.96 -16.73
CA SER A 69 26.24 -8.54 -16.13
C SER A 69 27.12 -9.23 -17.19
N GLY A 70 28.39 -8.82 -17.26
CA GLY A 70 29.37 -9.37 -18.21
C GLY A 70 29.31 -8.80 -19.64
N GLU A 71 28.40 -7.88 -19.93
CA GLU A 71 28.32 -7.19 -21.23
C GLU A 71 28.82 -5.74 -21.15
N PRO A 72 29.29 -5.15 -22.28
CA PRO A 72 29.48 -3.71 -22.38
C PRO A 72 28.16 -2.96 -22.15
N ARG A 73 28.24 -1.80 -21.51
CA ARG A 73 27.09 -0.89 -21.36
C ARG A 73 26.62 -0.41 -22.74
N ILE A 74 25.31 -0.25 -22.90
CA ILE A 74 24.71 0.19 -24.17
C ILE A 74 23.86 1.42 -23.91
N GLU A 75 24.22 2.55 -24.53
CA GLU A 75 23.46 3.78 -24.42
C GLU A 75 22.11 3.68 -25.13
N LEU A 76 21.04 4.13 -24.46
CA LEU A 76 19.72 4.23 -25.05
C LEU A 76 19.59 5.54 -25.84
N GLU A 77 18.91 5.49 -26.97
CA GLU A 77 18.59 6.66 -27.76
C GLU A 77 17.44 7.44 -27.12
N ARG A 78 17.58 8.76 -27.00
CA ARG A 78 16.50 9.64 -26.52
C ARG A 78 15.39 9.76 -27.59
N GLU A 79 14.16 9.36 -27.23
CA GLU A 79 12.96 9.55 -28.08
C GLU A 79 12.19 10.82 -27.75
N ASP A 80 12.21 11.25 -26.49
CA ASP A 80 11.46 12.40 -25.97
C ASP A 80 12.21 13.06 -24.78
N GLU A 81 11.64 14.08 -24.13
CA GLU A 81 12.28 14.78 -23.01
C GLU A 81 12.70 13.82 -21.89
N SER A 82 11.87 12.81 -21.61
CA SER A 82 12.14 11.80 -20.59
C SER A 82 12.06 10.36 -21.11
N GLY A 83 11.79 10.17 -22.40
CA GLY A 83 11.66 8.86 -23.03
C GLY A 83 12.96 8.40 -23.71
N PHE A 84 13.36 7.16 -23.44
CA PHE A 84 14.57 6.52 -23.98
C PHE A 84 14.23 5.15 -24.59
N ILE A 85 14.92 4.76 -25.67
CA ILE A 85 14.72 3.48 -26.34
C ILE A 85 16.06 2.82 -26.69
N LEU A 86 16.12 1.51 -26.51
CA LEU A 86 17.15 0.68 -27.12
C LEU A 86 16.61 0.09 -28.43
N LYS A 87 17.09 0.58 -29.57
CA LYS A 87 16.68 0.08 -30.91
C LYS A 87 17.32 -1.23 -31.31
N ASP A 88 18.38 -1.64 -30.60
CA ASP A 88 19.06 -2.90 -30.82
C ASP A 88 18.08 -4.06 -30.67
N LYS A 89 18.13 -4.99 -31.62
CA LYS A 89 17.29 -6.19 -31.62
C LYS A 89 17.94 -7.26 -30.75
N ARG A 90 17.58 -7.26 -29.48
CA ARG A 90 17.94 -8.29 -28.50
C ARG A 90 16.73 -8.67 -27.67
N ASP A 91 16.72 -9.90 -27.18
CA ASP A 91 15.66 -10.38 -26.28
C ASP A 91 16.04 -10.06 -24.83
N LEU A 92 15.21 -9.23 -24.19
CA LEU A 92 15.35 -8.86 -22.78
C LEU A 92 14.19 -9.41 -21.93
N HIS A 93 13.28 -10.22 -22.50
CA HIS A 93 12.07 -10.67 -21.80
C HIS A 93 12.40 -11.52 -20.57
N LEU A 94 13.46 -12.32 -20.64
CA LEU A 94 13.93 -13.20 -19.55
C LEU A 94 15.27 -12.75 -18.96
N THR A 95 15.80 -11.61 -19.40
CA THR A 95 17.11 -11.10 -18.97
C THR A 95 16.90 -10.13 -17.80
N HIS A 96 17.65 -10.33 -16.72
CA HIS A 96 17.80 -9.31 -15.69
C HIS A 96 18.76 -8.23 -16.18
N TYR A 97 18.36 -6.98 -15.99
CA TYR A 97 19.20 -5.83 -16.33
C TYR A 97 18.99 -4.70 -15.34
N GLN A 98 19.96 -3.78 -15.35
CA GLN A 98 19.90 -2.52 -14.62
C GLN A 98 20.07 -1.36 -15.60
N LEU A 99 19.76 -0.16 -15.13
CA LEU A 99 19.91 1.09 -15.84
C LEU A 99 20.95 1.95 -15.12
N ALA A 100 22.01 2.34 -15.81
CA ALA A 100 22.88 3.42 -15.36
C ALA A 100 22.28 4.74 -15.85
N VAL A 101 21.78 5.55 -14.93
CA VAL A 101 21.10 6.82 -15.21
C VAL A 101 22.00 7.97 -14.79
N ASP A 102 22.28 8.89 -15.71
CA ASP A 102 23.03 10.11 -15.43
C ASP A 102 22.08 11.26 -15.08
N TRP A 103 22.30 11.86 -13.92
CA TRP A 103 21.60 13.03 -13.42
C TRP A 103 22.59 14.20 -13.33
N ASN A 104 22.75 14.96 -14.40
CA ASN A 104 23.66 16.10 -14.47
C ASN A 104 25.10 15.73 -14.04
N GLY A 105 25.61 14.62 -14.60
CA GLY A 105 26.95 14.10 -14.32
C GLY A 105 27.06 13.21 -13.08
N VAL A 106 25.96 12.95 -12.35
CA VAL A 106 25.92 11.99 -11.25
C VAL A 106 25.21 10.72 -11.71
N GLU A 107 25.97 9.61 -11.78
CA GLU A 107 25.42 8.30 -12.14
C GLU A 107 24.70 7.64 -10.95
N GLN A 108 23.54 7.06 -11.23
CA GLN A 108 22.84 6.13 -10.35
C GLN A 108 22.56 4.83 -11.11
N LEU A 109 22.93 3.69 -10.51
CA LEU A 109 22.54 2.38 -11.00
C LEU A 109 21.22 1.98 -10.35
N ILE A 110 20.20 1.72 -11.16
CA ILE A 110 18.86 1.31 -10.68
C ILE A 110 18.38 0.06 -11.39
N ASP A 111 17.53 -0.69 -10.72
CA ASP A 111 16.81 -1.81 -11.30
C ASP A 111 15.46 -1.31 -11.82
N ASP A 112 15.13 -1.59 -13.09
CA ASP A 112 13.93 -1.04 -13.74
C ASP A 112 12.65 -1.71 -13.20
N PRO A 113 11.74 -0.99 -12.51
CA PRO A 113 10.47 -1.55 -12.04
C PRO A 113 9.62 -2.18 -13.17
N TYR A 114 9.75 -1.67 -14.40
CA TYR A 114 8.95 -2.08 -15.55
C TYR A 114 9.47 -3.35 -16.24
N GLN A 115 10.52 -4.00 -15.71
CA GLN A 115 10.87 -5.37 -16.14
C GLN A 115 10.05 -6.46 -15.42
N TYR A 116 9.33 -6.12 -14.34
CA TYR A 116 8.60 -7.08 -13.50
C TYR A 116 7.09 -7.05 -13.76
N HIS A 117 6.64 -7.81 -14.75
CA HIS A 117 5.21 -7.92 -15.08
C HIS A 117 4.46 -8.97 -14.23
N ASN A 118 5.19 -9.92 -13.62
CA ASN A 118 4.62 -11.03 -12.84
C ASN A 118 4.20 -10.62 -11.42
N ILE A 119 3.51 -9.48 -11.30
CA ILE A 119 3.01 -8.94 -10.02
C ILE A 119 1.54 -9.28 -9.77
N TYR A 120 0.86 -9.88 -10.75
CA TYR A 120 -0.52 -10.36 -10.66
C TYR A 120 -0.67 -11.37 -9.52
N GLN A 121 -1.84 -11.36 -8.88
CA GLN A 121 -2.20 -12.32 -7.84
C GLN A 121 -3.47 -13.06 -8.25
N GLU A 122 -3.63 -14.26 -7.71
CA GLU A 122 -4.83 -15.07 -7.93
C GLU A 122 -6.08 -14.37 -7.40
N TYR A 123 -7.22 -14.63 -8.05
CA TYR A 123 -8.50 -14.02 -7.68
C TYR A 123 -8.82 -14.24 -6.20
N GLU A 124 -8.60 -15.46 -5.71
CA GLU A 124 -8.87 -15.86 -4.34
C GLU A 124 -8.05 -15.04 -3.34
N HIS A 125 -6.77 -14.77 -3.63
CA HIS A 125 -5.89 -13.96 -2.78
C HIS A 125 -6.36 -12.51 -2.65
N LEU A 126 -7.01 -11.98 -3.68
CA LEU A 126 -7.46 -10.59 -3.75
C LEU A 126 -8.93 -10.40 -3.32
N HIS A 127 -9.67 -11.48 -3.11
CA HIS A 127 -11.10 -11.41 -2.78
C HIS A 127 -11.51 -12.24 -1.54
N THR A 128 -10.60 -13.00 -0.95
CA THR A 128 -10.85 -13.75 0.29
C THR A 128 -10.35 -12.95 1.50
N PRO A 129 -11.23 -12.46 2.40
CA PRO A 129 -10.83 -11.53 3.47
C PRO A 129 -9.66 -11.99 4.35
N LYS A 130 -9.53 -13.30 4.64
CA LYS A 130 -8.44 -13.84 5.46
C LYS A 130 -7.05 -13.73 4.81
N ASP A 131 -7.02 -13.56 3.49
CA ASP A 131 -5.80 -13.56 2.68
C ASP A 131 -5.47 -12.15 2.19
N MET A 132 -6.47 -11.30 1.92
CA MET A 132 -6.28 -9.98 1.29
C MET A 132 -5.20 -9.11 1.93
N TYR A 133 -5.14 -8.99 3.26
CA TYR A 133 -4.12 -8.18 3.93
C TYR A 133 -2.68 -8.70 3.76
N ARG A 134 -2.49 -9.93 3.26
CA ARG A 134 -1.16 -10.49 2.96
C ARG A 134 -0.70 -10.15 1.53
N TYR A 135 -1.61 -9.65 0.71
CA TYR A 135 -1.36 -9.39 -0.71
C TYR A 135 -1.54 -7.93 -1.09
N MET A 136 -2.54 -7.26 -0.53
CA MET A 136 -2.84 -5.84 -0.70
C MET A 136 -1.87 -4.95 0.09
N GLY A 137 -1.81 -3.67 -0.28
CA GLY A 137 -0.90 -2.69 0.31
C GLY A 137 0.55 -2.90 -0.14
N SER A 138 1.50 -2.49 0.70
CA SER A 138 2.93 -2.77 0.51
C SER A 138 3.30 -4.14 1.08
N GLN A 139 3.89 -5.00 0.26
CA GLN A 139 4.30 -6.35 0.64
C GLN A 139 5.75 -6.62 0.21
N PHE A 140 6.59 -7.01 1.16
CA PHE A 140 7.93 -7.50 0.86
C PHE A 140 7.84 -8.85 0.13
N VAL A 141 8.37 -8.89 -1.09
CA VAL A 141 8.37 -10.09 -1.94
C VAL A 141 9.71 -10.25 -2.63
N THR A 142 9.98 -11.46 -3.10
CA THR A 142 11.14 -11.77 -3.95
C THR A 142 10.64 -12.33 -5.27
N ILE A 143 11.10 -11.77 -6.38
CA ILE A 143 10.73 -12.17 -7.74
C ILE A 143 11.97 -12.69 -8.45
N GLU A 144 11.86 -13.85 -9.11
CA GLU A 144 12.94 -14.41 -9.93
C GLU A 144 12.98 -13.69 -11.29
N ARG A 145 14.18 -13.29 -11.71
CA ARG A 145 14.44 -12.59 -12.96
C ARG A 145 15.82 -12.99 -13.48
N GLY A 146 15.88 -13.62 -14.65
CA GLY A 146 17.16 -14.00 -15.27
C GLY A 146 18.00 -14.98 -14.45
N GLY A 147 17.37 -15.81 -13.61
CA GLY A 147 18.05 -16.70 -12.67
C GLY A 147 18.46 -16.05 -11.36
N GLU A 148 18.18 -14.76 -11.17
CA GLU A 148 18.47 -14.01 -9.94
C GLU A 148 17.19 -13.78 -9.12
N ASN A 149 17.32 -13.79 -7.80
CA ASN A 149 16.22 -13.48 -6.88
C ASN A 149 16.29 -12.01 -6.48
N ILE A 150 15.32 -11.22 -6.93
CA ILE A 150 15.26 -9.78 -6.68
C ILE A 150 14.25 -9.50 -5.58
N SER A 151 14.74 -9.07 -4.42
CA SER A 151 13.88 -8.62 -3.33
C SER A 151 13.44 -7.17 -3.55
N GLY A 152 12.23 -6.85 -3.09
CA GLY A 152 11.68 -5.51 -3.15
C GLY A 152 10.28 -5.46 -2.56
N VAL A 153 9.53 -4.42 -2.89
CA VAL A 153 8.17 -4.21 -2.36
C VAL A 153 7.17 -4.19 -3.51
N ARG A 154 6.16 -5.06 -3.44
CA ARG A 154 4.98 -5.01 -4.31
C ARG A 154 3.91 -4.16 -3.65
N PHE A 155 3.35 -3.23 -4.41
CA PHE A 155 2.24 -2.38 -4.01
C PHE A 155 0.99 -2.82 -4.75
N LEU A 156 -0.12 -3.05 -4.05
CA LEU A 156 -1.44 -3.29 -4.65
C LEU A 156 -2.51 -2.43 -3.96
N VAL A 157 -3.31 -1.71 -4.76
CA VAL A 157 -4.40 -0.85 -4.24
C VAL A 157 -5.65 -0.96 -5.09
N TYR A 158 -6.82 -1.02 -4.43
CA TYR A 158 -8.12 -1.05 -5.11
C TYR A 158 -8.65 0.37 -5.31
N ALA A 159 -8.79 0.76 -6.58
CA ALA A 159 -9.24 2.10 -6.99
C ALA A 159 -9.80 2.03 -8.42
N PRO A 160 -10.96 1.37 -8.58
CA PRO A 160 -11.49 0.99 -9.89
C PRO A 160 -11.87 2.20 -10.76
N HIS A 161 -12.16 3.35 -10.17
CA HIS A 161 -12.61 4.54 -10.90
C HIS A 161 -11.50 5.55 -11.17
N ALA A 162 -10.30 5.37 -10.59
CA ALA A 162 -9.16 6.20 -10.89
C ALA A 162 -8.78 6.08 -12.38
N SER A 163 -8.41 7.19 -13.00
CA SER A 163 -7.92 7.19 -14.38
C SER A 163 -6.41 6.93 -14.47
N ALA A 164 -5.67 7.25 -13.41
CA ALA A 164 -4.24 6.96 -13.25
C ALA A 164 -3.86 6.93 -11.77
N ILE A 165 -2.87 6.12 -11.42
CA ILE A 165 -2.26 6.07 -10.09
C ILE A 165 -0.75 6.00 -10.24
N SER A 166 -0.04 6.77 -9.42
CA SER A 166 1.41 6.70 -9.31
C SER A 166 1.82 6.50 -7.86
N LEU A 167 2.88 5.75 -7.64
CA LEU A 167 3.49 5.61 -6.33
C LEU A 167 4.45 6.77 -6.11
N VAL A 168 4.30 7.49 -5.00
CA VAL A 168 5.16 8.62 -4.64
C VAL A 168 5.76 8.40 -3.26
N GLY A 169 7.02 8.78 -3.07
CA GLY A 169 7.70 8.57 -1.80
C GLY A 169 9.11 9.15 -1.78
N SER A 170 9.82 8.93 -0.67
CA SER A 170 11.18 9.44 -0.51
C SER A 170 12.13 8.94 -1.61
N PHE A 171 11.97 7.69 -2.04
CA PHE A 171 12.76 7.03 -3.09
C PHE A 171 12.62 7.65 -4.49
N ASN A 172 11.60 8.49 -4.71
CA ASN A 172 11.36 9.16 -6.00
C ASN A 172 11.10 10.66 -5.87
N GLN A 173 11.51 11.25 -4.74
CA GLN A 173 11.35 12.68 -4.45
C GLN A 173 9.89 13.16 -4.51
N TRP A 174 8.95 12.26 -4.22
CA TRP A 174 7.51 12.52 -4.29
C TRP A 174 7.00 12.94 -5.68
N ASP A 175 7.69 12.54 -6.75
CA ASP A 175 7.33 12.86 -8.14
C ASP A 175 6.48 11.75 -8.77
N GLY A 176 5.18 12.03 -8.96
CA GLY A 176 4.21 11.10 -9.56
C GLY A 176 4.54 10.68 -10.98
N ARG A 177 5.42 11.38 -11.70
CA ARG A 177 5.80 11.00 -13.08
C ARG A 177 6.76 9.82 -13.12
N ARG A 178 7.42 9.47 -12.01
CA ARG A 178 8.52 8.51 -11.97
C ARG A 178 8.08 7.06 -11.82
N HIS A 179 7.01 6.81 -11.08
CA HIS A 179 6.53 5.44 -10.80
C HIS A 179 5.02 5.29 -11.01
N PRO A 180 4.48 5.55 -12.23
CA PRO A 180 3.12 5.21 -12.57
C PRO A 180 2.86 3.70 -12.39
N MET A 181 1.71 3.37 -11.80
CA MET A 181 1.29 2.01 -11.53
C MET A 181 0.50 1.43 -12.71
N GLN A 182 0.58 0.11 -12.86
CA GLN A 182 -0.19 -0.62 -13.85
C GLN A 182 -1.61 -0.85 -13.35
N ARG A 183 -2.63 -0.54 -14.17
CA ARG A 183 -3.98 -1.06 -13.93
C ARG A 183 -4.01 -2.56 -14.25
N LEU A 184 -4.31 -3.35 -13.23
CA LEU A 184 -4.46 -4.80 -13.28
C LEU A 184 -5.96 -5.17 -13.39
N ASP A 185 -6.26 -6.45 -13.19
CA ASP A 185 -7.63 -6.94 -13.17
C ASP A 185 -8.41 -6.42 -11.94
N TYR A 186 -9.74 -6.52 -12.02
CA TYR A 186 -10.66 -6.26 -10.91
C TYR A 186 -10.58 -4.85 -10.31
N GLY A 187 -10.05 -3.86 -11.03
CA GLY A 187 -9.93 -2.48 -10.54
C GLY A 187 -8.79 -2.28 -9.54
N ILE A 188 -7.83 -3.21 -9.52
CA ILE A 188 -6.62 -3.14 -8.71
C ILE A 188 -5.50 -2.50 -9.55
N TRP A 189 -4.66 -1.72 -8.88
CA TRP A 189 -3.45 -1.14 -9.45
C TRP A 189 -2.24 -1.74 -8.78
N GLY A 190 -1.17 -1.98 -9.54
CA GLY A 190 0.03 -2.60 -9.02
C GLY A 190 1.35 -2.10 -9.60
N LEU A 191 2.39 -2.19 -8.79
CA LEU A 191 3.78 -2.00 -9.19
C LEU A 191 4.70 -2.74 -8.21
N PHE A 192 5.83 -3.24 -8.70
CA PHE A 192 6.90 -3.77 -7.85
C PHE A 192 8.10 -2.83 -7.93
N ILE A 193 8.62 -2.40 -6.78
CA ILE A 193 9.82 -1.58 -6.69
C ILE A 193 10.98 -2.47 -6.21
N PRO A 194 11.93 -2.83 -7.10
CA PRO A 194 13.07 -3.65 -6.74
C PRO A 194 13.98 -2.90 -5.75
N GLY A 195 14.53 -3.64 -4.79
CA GLY A 195 15.47 -3.12 -3.80
C GLY A 195 14.89 -2.10 -2.82
N LEU A 196 13.57 -1.89 -2.79
CA LEU A 196 12.96 -0.97 -1.83
C LEU A 196 13.04 -1.53 -0.41
N GLU A 197 13.58 -0.74 0.50
CA GLU A 197 13.80 -1.14 1.89
C GLU A 197 12.54 -0.96 2.78
N GLU A 198 12.60 -1.53 3.97
CA GLU A 198 11.66 -1.24 5.06
C GLU A 198 11.87 0.18 5.59
N GLY A 199 10.81 0.79 6.15
CA GLY A 199 10.90 2.14 6.71
C GLY A 199 10.78 3.24 5.64
N VAL A 200 10.50 2.88 4.39
CA VAL A 200 10.36 3.85 3.30
C VAL A 200 8.96 4.47 3.33
N GLN A 201 8.92 5.80 3.32
CA GLN A 201 7.70 6.59 3.24
C GLN A 201 7.13 6.58 1.83
N TYR A 202 5.83 6.33 1.70
CA TYR A 202 5.10 6.37 0.44
C TYR A 202 3.65 6.84 0.60
N LYS A 203 3.08 7.26 -0.53
CA LYS A 203 1.65 7.55 -0.75
C LYS A 203 1.26 7.17 -2.17
N PHE A 204 -0.05 7.17 -2.43
CA PHE A 204 -0.57 7.12 -3.79
C PHE A 204 -0.93 8.53 -4.28
N GLU A 205 -0.45 8.87 -5.47
CA GLU A 205 -0.95 10.01 -6.24
C GLU A 205 -1.98 9.50 -7.25
N LEU A 206 -3.20 10.05 -7.23
CA LEU A 206 -4.30 9.58 -8.06
C LEU A 206 -4.85 10.69 -8.95
N LYS A 207 -5.34 10.29 -10.12
CA LYS A 207 -6.26 11.07 -10.95
C LYS A 207 -7.65 10.46 -10.85
N GLY A 208 -8.66 11.30 -10.63
CA GLY A 208 -10.06 10.90 -10.58
C GLY A 208 -10.59 10.47 -11.95
N PRO A 209 -11.88 10.08 -12.04
CA PRO A 209 -12.45 9.49 -13.25
C PRO A 209 -12.40 10.39 -14.49
N ASN A 210 -12.35 11.71 -14.30
CA ASN A 210 -12.29 12.70 -15.39
C ASN A 210 -10.89 13.27 -15.61
N GLY A 211 -9.85 12.70 -14.96
CA GLY A 211 -8.46 13.13 -15.06
C GLY A 211 -8.06 14.26 -14.10
N GLU A 212 -8.96 14.69 -13.22
CA GLU A 212 -8.66 15.67 -12.18
C GLU A 212 -7.66 15.12 -11.15
N GLY A 213 -6.76 15.97 -10.65
CA GLY A 213 -5.86 15.58 -9.57
C GLY A 213 -6.60 15.41 -8.25
N LEU A 214 -6.30 14.33 -7.52
CA LEU A 214 -6.82 14.06 -6.18
C LEU A 214 -5.74 14.34 -5.12
N PRO A 215 -6.12 14.56 -3.85
CA PRO A 215 -5.18 14.59 -2.75
C PRO A 215 -4.35 13.30 -2.69
N HIS A 216 -3.07 13.40 -2.29
CA HIS A 216 -2.26 12.21 -2.04
C HIS A 216 -2.89 11.36 -0.94
N LYS A 217 -2.96 10.05 -1.17
CA LYS A 217 -3.63 9.10 -0.27
C LYS A 217 -2.63 8.25 0.50
N GLN A 218 -2.90 8.04 1.78
CA GLN A 218 -2.34 6.92 2.53
C GLN A 218 -2.82 5.60 1.94
N ASP A 219 -2.03 4.57 2.15
CA ASP A 219 -2.42 3.21 1.78
C ASP A 219 -3.54 2.72 2.70
N PRO A 220 -4.74 2.38 2.15
CA PRO A 220 -5.82 1.78 2.94
C PRO A 220 -5.41 0.49 3.66
N TRP A 221 -4.40 -0.19 3.13
CA TRP A 221 -3.84 -1.45 3.63
C TRP A 221 -2.45 -1.26 4.28
N GLY A 222 -2.02 -0.01 4.52
CA GLY A 222 -0.73 0.28 5.14
C GLY A 222 -0.65 -0.24 6.59
N PHE A 223 0.49 -0.83 6.94
CA PHE A 223 0.72 -1.47 8.25
C PHE A 223 1.51 -0.59 9.22
N TYR A 224 2.07 0.51 8.73
CA TYR A 224 2.74 1.52 9.52
C TYR A 224 2.54 2.89 8.86
N SER A 225 2.47 3.95 9.67
CA SER A 225 2.09 5.28 9.22
C SER A 225 2.83 6.35 10.00
N GLU A 226 3.15 7.45 9.33
CA GLU A 226 3.56 8.70 9.96
C GLU A 226 2.36 9.54 10.38
N GLN A 227 2.57 10.38 11.39
CA GLN A 227 1.59 11.39 11.81
C GLN A 227 1.76 12.68 11.02
N TYR A 228 1.02 13.71 11.44
CA TYR A 228 1.26 15.07 11.00
C TYR A 228 2.75 15.43 11.14
N PRO A 229 3.36 16.11 10.15
CA PRO A 229 2.71 16.72 8.98
C PRO A 229 2.64 15.84 7.73
N SER A 230 3.36 14.72 7.67
CA SER A 230 3.50 13.98 6.41
C SER A 230 2.29 13.11 6.11
N PHE A 231 1.73 12.42 7.10
CA PHE A 231 0.71 11.38 6.89
C PHE A 231 1.12 10.35 5.83
N ALA A 232 2.40 9.99 5.73
CA ALA A 232 2.84 8.93 4.81
C ALA A 232 2.52 7.54 5.36
N SER A 233 2.28 6.57 4.48
CA SER A 233 2.40 5.17 4.84
C SER A 233 3.88 4.78 4.83
N ILE A 234 4.26 3.78 5.62
CA ILE A 234 5.64 3.32 5.75
C ILE A 234 5.70 1.82 5.41
N THR A 235 6.65 1.40 4.57
CA THR A 235 6.86 -0.02 4.29
C THR A 235 7.27 -0.75 5.58
N TYR A 236 6.64 -1.89 5.84
CA TYR A 236 6.83 -2.66 7.07
C TYR A 236 6.95 -4.16 6.77
N ASP A 237 7.97 -4.82 7.35
CA ASP A 237 8.17 -6.26 7.19
C ASP A 237 7.58 -7.02 8.38
N HIS A 238 6.48 -7.74 8.12
CA HIS A 238 5.78 -8.53 9.12
C HIS A 238 6.63 -9.63 9.78
N ASN A 239 7.72 -10.09 9.15
CA ASN A 239 8.49 -11.25 9.58
C ASN A 239 9.54 -10.97 10.65
N ARG A 240 9.73 -9.70 11.02
CA ARG A 240 10.79 -9.30 11.96
C ARG A 240 10.49 -9.68 13.41
N TYR A 241 9.24 -9.52 13.84
CA TYR A 241 8.85 -9.78 15.22
C TYR A 241 8.79 -11.30 15.51
N GLN A 242 9.48 -11.73 16.56
CA GLN A 242 9.50 -13.12 17.01
C GLN A 242 8.67 -13.27 18.29
N TRP A 243 7.47 -13.84 18.16
CA TRP A 243 6.53 -14.06 19.26
C TRP A 243 7.05 -15.07 20.28
N GLN A 244 6.79 -14.81 21.57
CA GLN A 244 7.11 -15.70 22.69
C GLN A 244 5.85 -16.20 23.43
N ASP A 245 4.67 -16.02 22.82
CA ASP A 245 3.36 -16.35 23.40
C ASP A 245 2.88 -17.77 23.09
N ALA A 246 3.75 -18.69 22.70
CA ALA A 246 3.38 -20.05 22.30
C ALA A 246 2.54 -20.78 23.38
N LYS A 247 2.85 -20.58 24.67
CA LYS A 247 2.05 -21.15 25.77
C LYS A 247 0.61 -20.60 25.77
N TRP A 248 0.47 -19.31 25.50
CA TRP A 248 -0.83 -18.67 25.38
C TRP A 248 -1.59 -19.19 24.16
N GLN A 249 -0.97 -19.22 22.98
CA GLN A 249 -1.62 -19.69 21.75
C GLN A 249 -2.07 -21.15 21.84
N ASN A 250 -1.31 -22.00 22.54
CA ASN A 250 -1.64 -23.42 22.72
C ASN A 250 -2.49 -23.72 23.96
N ARG A 251 -2.98 -22.70 24.68
CA ARG A 251 -3.84 -22.91 25.84
C ARG A 251 -5.19 -23.52 25.40
N PRO A 252 -5.87 -24.30 26.26
CA PRO A 252 -7.18 -24.82 25.95
C PRO A 252 -8.17 -23.70 25.60
N VAL A 253 -8.93 -23.88 24.52
CA VAL A 253 -10.06 -23.00 24.21
C VAL A 253 -11.18 -23.31 25.19
N THR A 254 -11.57 -22.31 25.96
CA THR A 254 -12.60 -22.42 27.01
C THR A 254 -13.84 -21.61 26.66
N GLN A 255 -14.98 -21.99 27.25
CA GLN A 255 -16.21 -21.20 27.13
C GLN A 255 -16.09 -19.95 28.00
N LYS A 256 -15.69 -18.82 27.40
CA LYS A 256 -15.43 -17.56 28.12
C LYS A 256 -16.61 -17.06 28.98
N ARG A 257 -17.84 -17.36 28.58
CA ARG A 257 -19.06 -17.07 29.36
C ARG A 257 -19.13 -17.79 30.72
N ASP A 258 -18.40 -18.89 30.87
CA ASP A 258 -18.35 -19.70 32.09
C ASP A 258 -17.12 -19.36 32.96
N GLU A 259 -16.35 -18.33 32.58
CA GLU A 259 -15.16 -17.86 33.29
C GLU A 259 -15.41 -16.51 33.98
N ALA A 260 -14.68 -16.26 35.07
CA ALA A 260 -14.62 -14.93 35.66
C ALA A 260 -13.73 -14.03 34.78
N LEU A 261 -14.36 -13.12 34.04
CA LEU A 261 -13.67 -12.14 33.20
C LEU A 261 -13.68 -10.77 33.89
N SER A 262 -12.51 -10.14 34.00
CA SER A 262 -12.34 -8.80 34.55
C SER A 262 -11.43 -8.01 33.62
N PHE A 263 -11.96 -6.92 33.09
CA PHE A 263 -11.33 -6.09 32.07
C PHE A 263 -10.83 -4.78 32.67
N TYR A 264 -9.61 -4.39 32.33
CA TYR A 264 -9.09 -3.05 32.55
C TYR A 264 -9.09 -2.27 31.23
N GLU A 265 -9.99 -1.31 31.09
CA GLU A 265 -10.06 -0.44 29.93
C GLU A 265 -8.91 0.59 29.96
N LEU A 266 -8.19 0.72 28.85
CA LEU A 266 -6.96 1.51 28.74
C LEU A 266 -6.98 2.39 27.49
N HIS A 267 -6.82 3.70 27.72
CA HIS A 267 -6.29 4.60 26.71
C HIS A 267 -4.76 4.68 26.85
N ALA A 268 -4.02 4.10 25.90
CA ALA A 268 -2.55 3.99 25.96
C ALA A 268 -1.85 5.36 26.18
N GLY A 269 -2.36 6.42 25.56
CA GLY A 269 -1.77 7.76 25.64
C GLY A 269 -2.16 8.60 26.87
N SER A 270 -2.94 8.09 27.81
CA SER A 270 -3.33 8.88 29.00
C SER A 270 -3.21 8.16 30.32
N TRP A 271 -2.81 6.89 30.31
CA TRP A 271 -2.63 6.11 31.53
C TRP A 271 -1.53 6.68 32.44
N LYS A 272 -0.34 6.91 31.87
CA LYS A 272 0.82 7.44 32.59
C LYS A 272 1.74 8.22 31.64
N ARG A 273 2.51 9.15 32.21
CA ARG A 273 3.58 9.88 31.52
C ARG A 273 4.94 9.40 32.01
N ASN A 274 5.95 9.42 31.14
CA ASN A 274 7.33 9.17 31.54
C ASN A 274 7.89 10.37 32.35
N SER A 275 9.15 10.28 32.77
CA SER A 275 9.84 11.35 33.54
C SER A 275 9.92 12.68 32.80
N ASP A 276 9.89 12.66 31.47
CA ASP A 276 10.01 13.84 30.61
C ASP A 276 8.64 14.47 30.29
N GLY A 277 7.54 13.84 30.73
CA GLY A 277 6.17 14.30 30.49
C GLY A 277 5.55 13.76 29.20
N ASP A 278 6.25 12.91 28.46
CA ASP A 278 5.79 12.29 27.22
C ASP A 278 4.91 11.06 27.48
N PHE A 279 4.22 10.60 26.41
CA PHE A 279 3.51 9.34 26.45
C PHE A 279 4.46 8.18 26.71
N LEU A 280 4.01 7.14 27.41
CA LEU A 280 4.71 5.86 27.38
C LEU A 280 4.58 5.23 26.00
N ASN A 281 5.68 4.73 25.45
CA ASN A 281 5.64 3.86 24.28
C ASN A 281 5.12 2.46 24.68
N TYR A 282 4.82 1.61 23.69
CA TYR A 282 4.26 0.27 23.94
C TYR A 282 5.18 -0.63 24.77
N ARG A 283 6.52 -0.48 24.69
CA ARG A 283 7.46 -1.25 25.52
C ARG A 283 7.47 -0.77 26.97
N GLU A 284 7.41 0.53 27.19
CA GLU A 284 7.31 1.13 28.53
C GLU A 284 5.97 0.77 29.17
N LEU A 285 4.87 0.83 28.40
CA LEU A 285 3.56 0.32 28.84
C LEU A 285 3.65 -1.16 29.21
N ALA A 286 4.30 -1.99 28.41
CA ALA A 286 4.45 -3.42 28.73
C ALA A 286 5.21 -3.62 30.05
N ALA A 287 6.28 -2.85 30.29
CA ALA A 287 7.09 -2.98 31.50
C ALA A 287 6.35 -2.52 32.77
N GLU A 288 5.50 -1.51 32.68
CA GLU A 288 4.84 -0.92 33.85
C GLU A 288 3.40 -1.40 34.06
N LEU A 289 2.60 -1.48 32.99
CA LEU A 289 1.17 -1.81 33.08
C LEU A 289 0.97 -3.31 33.31
N VAL A 290 1.72 -4.19 32.64
CA VAL A 290 1.50 -5.64 32.73
C VAL A 290 1.66 -6.15 34.17
N PRO A 291 2.75 -5.83 34.92
CA PRO A 291 2.87 -6.24 36.31
C PRO A 291 1.75 -5.66 37.19
N TYR A 292 1.34 -4.41 36.95
CA TYR A 292 0.25 -3.77 37.67
C TYR A 292 -1.07 -4.51 37.46
N LEU A 293 -1.41 -4.90 36.22
CA LEU A 293 -2.65 -5.63 35.93
C LEU A 293 -2.67 -7.03 36.57
N VAL A 294 -1.51 -7.69 36.61
CA VAL A 294 -1.37 -9.00 37.28
C VAL A 294 -1.55 -8.86 38.79
N ASP A 295 -0.90 -7.88 39.44
CA ASP A 295 -1.03 -7.63 40.88
C ASP A 295 -2.48 -7.32 41.28
N MET A 296 -3.17 -6.54 40.45
CA MET A 296 -4.58 -6.19 40.65
C MET A 296 -5.56 -7.32 40.33
N GLY A 297 -5.09 -8.42 39.70
CA GLY A 297 -5.90 -9.60 39.42
C GLY A 297 -6.87 -9.46 38.22
N TYR A 298 -6.58 -8.56 37.27
CA TYR A 298 -7.33 -8.52 36.01
C TYR A 298 -7.04 -9.74 35.14
N THR A 299 -8.00 -10.12 34.30
CA THR A 299 -7.79 -11.21 33.33
C THR A 299 -7.56 -10.69 31.91
N HIS A 300 -8.00 -9.47 31.62
CA HIS A 300 -7.89 -8.85 30.31
C HIS A 300 -7.56 -7.35 30.41
N VAL A 301 -6.86 -6.85 29.40
CA VAL A 301 -6.78 -5.42 29.09
C VAL A 301 -7.62 -5.15 27.84
N GLU A 302 -8.47 -4.13 27.90
CA GLU A 302 -9.25 -3.64 26.77
C GLU A 302 -8.64 -2.31 26.32
N LEU A 303 -8.05 -2.30 25.13
CA LEU A 303 -7.45 -1.11 24.57
C LEU A 303 -8.52 -0.32 23.82
N MET A 304 -8.66 0.96 24.15
CA MET A 304 -9.30 1.93 23.26
C MET A 304 -8.63 1.89 21.86
N PRO A 305 -9.28 2.36 20.79
CA PRO A 305 -8.85 2.05 19.42
C PRO A 305 -7.38 2.36 19.15
N VAL A 306 -6.66 1.35 18.70
CA VAL A 306 -5.21 1.43 18.44
C VAL A 306 -4.88 1.76 17.00
N SER A 307 -5.85 1.69 16.07
CA SER A 307 -5.62 2.02 14.67
C SER A 307 -5.14 3.46 14.50
N GLU A 308 -4.32 3.72 13.48
CA GLU A 308 -3.80 5.05 13.22
C GLU A 308 -4.94 6.05 12.97
N HIS A 309 -4.85 7.20 13.61
CA HIS A 309 -5.86 8.25 13.61
C HIS A 309 -5.19 9.64 13.64
N PRO A 310 -5.69 10.62 12.90
CA PRO A 310 -5.02 11.91 12.75
C PRO A 310 -5.16 12.79 14.00
N PHE A 311 -6.33 12.74 14.65
CA PHE A 311 -6.65 13.62 15.77
C PHE A 311 -6.65 12.88 17.11
N PHE A 312 -5.69 13.21 17.98
CA PHE A 312 -5.55 12.60 19.31
C PHE A 312 -6.82 12.75 20.18
N GLY A 313 -7.53 13.88 20.07
CA GLY A 313 -8.75 14.13 20.83
C GLY A 313 -9.95 13.25 20.45
N SER A 314 -9.85 12.46 19.38
CA SER A 314 -10.83 11.43 19.04
C SER A 314 -10.73 10.16 19.90
N TRP A 315 -9.66 10.04 20.70
CA TRP A 315 -9.29 8.85 21.47
C TRP A 315 -9.15 7.57 20.62
N GLY A 316 -8.93 7.74 19.31
CA GLY A 316 -8.81 6.65 18.35
C GLY A 316 -10.09 6.31 17.58
N TYR A 317 -11.25 6.88 17.95
CA TYR A 317 -12.54 6.56 17.31
C TYR A 317 -12.74 7.21 15.93
N GLN A 318 -11.72 7.83 15.35
CA GLN A 318 -11.74 8.35 13.98
C GLN A 318 -10.51 7.85 13.21
N PRO A 319 -10.44 6.54 12.89
CA PRO A 319 -9.25 5.96 12.29
C PRO A 319 -9.14 6.29 10.79
N VAL A 320 -7.90 6.44 10.32
CA VAL A 320 -7.54 6.59 8.90
C VAL A 320 -6.69 5.42 8.39
N GLY A 321 -5.96 4.73 9.26
CA GLY A 321 -5.15 3.55 8.93
C GLY A 321 -5.58 2.33 9.76
N LEU A 322 -6.60 1.60 9.27
CA LEU A 322 -7.19 0.48 10.03
C LEU A 322 -6.20 -0.66 10.31
N PHE A 323 -5.23 -0.89 9.44
CA PHE A 323 -4.25 -1.99 9.52
C PHE A 323 -2.94 -1.61 10.23
N ALA A 324 -2.80 -0.35 10.65
CA ALA A 324 -1.60 0.13 11.34
C ALA A 324 -1.93 0.47 12.80
N PRO A 325 -1.19 -0.05 13.80
CA PRO A 325 -1.24 0.54 15.13
C PRO A 325 -0.70 1.97 15.06
N THR A 326 -1.26 2.87 15.86
CA THR A 326 -0.86 4.28 15.85
C THR A 326 0.60 4.42 16.23
N SER A 327 1.32 5.19 15.43
CA SER A 327 2.75 5.45 15.61
C SER A 327 3.07 6.29 16.86
N ARG A 328 2.05 6.81 17.57
CA ARG A 328 2.20 7.67 18.77
C ARG A 328 2.97 7.00 19.88
N TYR A 329 2.88 5.66 19.95
CA TYR A 329 3.45 4.87 21.03
C TYR A 329 4.53 3.90 20.53
N GLY A 330 5.05 4.11 19.31
CA GLY A 330 6.13 3.30 18.74
C GLY A 330 5.75 2.59 17.45
N SER A 331 6.57 1.62 17.07
CA SER A 331 6.39 0.82 15.85
C SER A 331 5.34 -0.28 16.01
N PRO A 332 4.89 -0.91 14.90
CA PRO A 332 4.06 -2.11 14.98
C PRO A 332 4.72 -3.26 15.76
N ASP A 333 6.05 -3.38 15.72
CA ASP A 333 6.80 -4.36 16.52
C ASP A 333 6.73 -4.05 18.03
N ASP A 334 6.69 -2.77 18.41
CA ASP A 334 6.53 -2.38 19.81
C ASP A 334 5.11 -2.69 20.30
N PHE A 335 4.10 -2.53 19.44
CA PHE A 335 2.74 -2.95 19.76
C PHE A 335 2.63 -4.49 19.90
N LYS A 336 3.24 -5.25 18.99
CA LYS A 336 3.33 -6.72 19.12
C LYS A 336 4.03 -7.12 20.42
N PHE A 337 5.10 -6.42 20.80
CA PHE A 337 5.79 -6.62 22.08
C PHE A 337 4.88 -6.45 23.29
N PHE A 338 4.03 -5.41 23.29
CA PHE A 338 3.04 -5.21 24.35
C PHE A 338 2.06 -6.38 24.46
N VAL A 339 1.50 -6.81 23.32
CA VAL A 339 0.56 -7.94 23.28
C VAL A 339 1.22 -9.24 23.75
N ASP A 340 2.45 -9.51 23.31
CA ASP A 340 3.24 -10.68 23.70
C ASP A 340 3.51 -10.69 25.21
N ALA A 341 3.88 -9.54 25.79
CA ALA A 341 4.08 -9.40 27.23
C ALA A 341 2.79 -9.68 28.03
N CYS A 342 1.64 -9.18 27.57
CA CYS A 342 0.35 -9.52 28.17
C CYS A 342 0.10 -11.03 28.14
N HIS A 343 0.29 -11.68 27.00
CA HIS A 343 0.06 -13.12 26.85
C HIS A 343 0.99 -13.97 27.71
N GLN A 344 2.27 -13.61 27.79
CA GLN A 344 3.23 -14.27 28.67
C GLN A 344 2.85 -14.15 30.16
N ALA A 345 2.20 -13.03 30.53
CA ALA A 345 1.64 -12.81 31.85
C ALA A 345 0.25 -13.46 32.06
N GLY A 346 -0.33 -14.10 31.05
CA GLY A 346 -1.65 -14.73 31.12
C GLY A 346 -2.83 -13.75 31.02
N LEU A 347 -2.59 -12.53 30.52
CA LEU A 347 -3.62 -11.51 30.28
C LEU A 347 -4.10 -11.59 28.83
N GLY A 348 -5.41 -11.56 28.62
CA GLY A 348 -5.98 -11.39 27.29
C GLY A 348 -5.96 -9.93 26.83
N VAL A 349 -5.75 -9.70 25.54
CA VAL A 349 -5.84 -8.36 24.93
C VAL A 349 -7.10 -8.28 24.07
N VAL A 350 -7.91 -7.25 24.33
CA VAL A 350 -9.09 -6.89 23.54
C VAL A 350 -8.86 -5.52 22.93
N LEU A 351 -9.29 -5.34 21.67
CA LEU A 351 -9.23 -4.05 20.98
C LEU A 351 -10.63 -3.51 20.70
N ASP A 352 -10.84 -2.25 21.03
CA ASP A 352 -11.92 -1.46 20.45
C ASP A 352 -11.68 -1.29 18.96
N TRP A 353 -12.62 -1.77 18.16
CA TRP A 353 -12.61 -1.67 16.71
C TRP A 353 -13.74 -0.80 16.21
N VAL A 354 -13.42 -0.01 15.19
CA VAL A 354 -14.27 1.10 14.73
C VAL A 354 -14.70 0.86 13.27
N PRO A 355 -15.57 -0.12 12.98
CA PRO A 355 -16.05 -0.40 11.63
C PRO A 355 -17.28 0.46 11.24
N ALA A 356 -17.75 1.33 12.13
CA ALA A 356 -19.01 2.04 11.94
C ALA A 356 -18.87 3.28 11.04
N HIS A 357 -17.72 3.95 11.08
CA HIS A 357 -17.49 5.22 10.39
C HIS A 357 -15.98 5.49 10.24
N PHE A 358 -15.63 6.48 9.41
CA PHE A 358 -14.27 6.98 9.22
C PHE A 358 -14.30 8.50 8.95
N PRO A 359 -13.26 9.26 9.31
CA PRO A 359 -13.31 10.71 9.19
C PRO A 359 -13.19 11.17 7.73
N SER A 360 -13.48 12.45 7.48
CA SER A 360 -13.45 13.05 6.15
C SER A 360 -12.06 13.54 5.72
N ASP A 361 -11.00 13.17 6.43
CA ASP A 361 -9.63 13.56 6.11
C ASP A 361 -9.23 13.12 4.69
N ASP A 362 -8.76 14.09 3.90
CA ASP A 362 -8.45 13.89 2.48
C ASP A 362 -7.32 12.89 2.22
N HIS A 363 -6.42 12.65 3.18
CA HIS A 363 -5.37 11.64 3.06
C HIS A 363 -5.89 10.21 3.27
N GLY A 364 -7.08 10.05 3.87
CA GLY A 364 -7.70 8.75 4.15
C GLY A 364 -8.68 8.28 3.07
N LEU A 365 -9.69 7.50 3.49
CA LEU A 365 -10.63 6.81 2.60
C LEU A 365 -11.69 7.71 1.93
N ALA A 366 -11.83 8.97 2.37
CA ALA A 366 -12.80 9.91 1.84
C ALA A 366 -12.59 10.12 0.33
N ASN A 367 -13.60 9.80 -0.49
CA ASN A 367 -13.55 9.89 -1.95
C ASN A 367 -12.24 9.36 -2.57
N PHE A 368 -11.78 8.19 -2.10
CA PHE A 368 -10.43 7.67 -2.34
C PHE A 368 -9.97 7.75 -3.81
N ASP A 369 -10.82 7.33 -4.76
CA ASP A 369 -10.55 7.33 -6.20
C ASP A 369 -11.36 8.39 -6.96
N GLY A 370 -11.82 9.43 -6.27
CA GLY A 370 -12.68 10.49 -6.81
C GLY A 370 -14.17 10.15 -6.77
N THR A 371 -14.54 8.99 -6.22
CA THR A 371 -15.94 8.57 -6.05
C THR A 371 -16.25 8.15 -4.61
N PRO A 372 -17.54 8.07 -4.20
CA PRO A 372 -17.98 7.41 -2.97
C PRO A 372 -17.66 5.90 -2.95
N LEU A 373 -16.37 5.57 -2.80
CA LEU A 373 -15.85 4.22 -2.91
C LEU A 373 -16.14 3.41 -1.63
N PHE A 374 -15.87 4.01 -0.47
CA PHE A 374 -16.02 3.36 0.84
C PHE A 374 -17.30 3.74 1.58
N HIS A 375 -17.92 4.87 1.25
CA HIS A 375 -19.14 5.36 1.91
C HIS A 375 -20.33 5.40 0.96
N ASP A 376 -21.53 5.45 1.54
CA ASP A 376 -22.76 5.56 0.75
C ASP A 376 -22.80 6.93 0.04
N PRO A 377 -23.11 6.99 -1.27
CA PRO A 377 -23.24 8.25 -1.99
C PRO A 377 -24.43 9.11 -1.51
N ASP A 378 -25.44 8.51 -0.85
CA ASP A 378 -26.55 9.25 -0.25
C ASP A 378 -26.12 9.79 1.14
N PRO A 379 -25.97 11.11 1.34
CA PRO A 379 -25.52 11.67 2.60
C PRO A 379 -26.46 11.41 3.77
N ARG A 380 -27.72 11.01 3.53
CA ARG A 380 -28.65 10.61 4.60
C ARG A 380 -28.27 9.27 5.23
N ARG A 381 -27.50 8.46 4.52
CA ARG A 381 -27.01 7.14 4.97
C ARG A 381 -25.50 7.08 5.11
N GLY A 382 -24.77 7.88 4.33
CA GLY A 382 -23.32 7.89 4.25
C GLY A 382 -22.60 8.90 5.14
N TRP A 383 -23.33 9.71 5.93
CA TRP A 383 -22.75 10.75 6.77
C TRP A 383 -23.33 10.77 8.17
N HIS A 384 -22.45 10.78 9.18
CA HIS A 384 -22.82 10.92 10.59
C HIS A 384 -22.82 12.39 11.01
N GLN A 385 -24.00 13.01 11.07
CA GLN A 385 -24.15 14.46 11.31
C GLN A 385 -23.53 14.93 12.63
N ASP A 386 -23.65 14.14 13.70
CA ASP A 386 -23.14 14.53 15.02
C ASP A 386 -21.60 14.47 15.10
N TRP A 387 -20.96 13.70 14.21
CA TRP A 387 -19.53 13.35 14.30
C TRP A 387 -18.69 13.84 13.13
N ASN A 388 -19.33 14.43 12.12
CA ASN A 388 -18.71 14.92 10.89
C ASN A 388 -17.80 13.87 10.22
N SER A 389 -18.34 12.66 10.04
CA SER A 389 -17.61 11.51 9.51
C SER A 389 -18.45 10.71 8.52
N TYR A 390 -17.79 10.02 7.59
CA TYR A 390 -18.44 9.12 6.64
C TYR A 390 -18.81 7.78 7.26
N ILE A 391 -19.90 7.17 6.80
CA ILE A 391 -20.37 5.84 7.19
C ILE A 391 -19.99 4.84 6.10
N TYR A 392 -19.39 3.71 6.47
CA TYR A 392 -19.04 2.64 5.52
C TYR A 392 -20.27 2.09 4.79
N ASP A 393 -20.22 1.99 3.47
CA ASP A 393 -21.27 1.36 2.65
C ASP A 393 -21.16 -0.16 2.75
N LEU A 394 -21.73 -0.72 3.82
CA LEU A 394 -21.80 -2.18 4.02
C LEU A 394 -22.64 -2.89 2.96
N GLY A 395 -23.34 -2.16 2.08
CA GLY A 395 -24.00 -2.70 0.89
C GLY A 395 -23.01 -3.15 -0.19
N ARG A 396 -21.79 -2.61 -0.20
CA ARG A 396 -20.74 -2.95 -1.17
C ARG A 396 -19.84 -4.08 -0.69
N GLU A 397 -19.57 -5.02 -1.60
CA GLU A 397 -18.81 -6.22 -1.27
C GLU A 397 -17.35 -5.92 -0.91
N HIS A 398 -16.68 -5.02 -1.65
CA HIS A 398 -15.29 -4.67 -1.35
C HIS A 398 -15.14 -3.99 0.02
N VAL A 399 -16.12 -3.17 0.44
CA VAL A 399 -16.15 -2.56 1.78
C VAL A 399 -16.29 -3.62 2.87
N ARG A 400 -17.23 -4.57 2.70
CA ARG A 400 -17.37 -5.70 3.63
C ARG A 400 -16.10 -6.52 3.70
N ARG A 401 -15.49 -6.86 2.56
CA ARG A 401 -14.25 -7.64 2.49
C ARG A 401 -13.09 -6.90 3.17
N PHE A 402 -12.94 -5.60 2.94
CA PHE A 402 -11.94 -4.75 3.59
C PHE A 402 -12.07 -4.76 5.12
N LEU A 403 -13.28 -4.52 5.64
CA LEU A 403 -13.52 -4.52 7.09
C LEU A 403 -13.35 -5.91 7.71
N VAL A 404 -13.86 -6.97 7.08
CA VAL A 404 -13.66 -8.34 7.58
C VAL A 404 -12.17 -8.72 7.54
N SER A 405 -11.44 -8.32 6.50
CA SER A 405 -10.00 -8.54 6.42
C SER A 405 -9.27 -7.81 7.53
N ASN A 406 -9.68 -6.59 7.87
CA ASN A 406 -9.12 -5.83 8.98
C ASN A 406 -9.35 -6.51 10.34
N ALA A 407 -10.55 -6.99 10.61
CA ALA A 407 -10.81 -7.75 11.84
C ALA A 407 -9.93 -9.00 11.91
N LEU A 408 -9.80 -9.74 10.80
CA LEU A 408 -8.95 -10.94 10.74
C LEU A 408 -7.46 -10.63 10.84
N TYR A 409 -7.02 -9.46 10.37
CA TYR A 409 -5.64 -8.99 10.51
C TYR A 409 -5.27 -8.79 11.99
N TRP A 410 -6.13 -8.14 12.77
CA TRP A 410 -5.87 -7.97 14.20
C TRP A 410 -5.87 -9.32 14.93
N LEU A 411 -6.82 -10.20 14.62
CA LEU A 411 -6.89 -11.54 15.21
C LEU A 411 -5.69 -12.44 14.85
N SER A 412 -5.15 -12.34 13.62
CA SER A 412 -4.00 -13.13 13.20
C SER A 412 -2.69 -12.68 13.85
N ASN A 413 -2.61 -11.43 14.32
CA ASN A 413 -1.50 -10.90 15.12
C ASN A 413 -1.73 -11.16 16.63
N SER A 414 -2.26 -12.34 16.96
CA SER A 414 -2.45 -12.88 18.31
C SER A 414 -3.50 -12.19 19.20
N ILE A 415 -4.28 -11.24 18.72
CA ILE A 415 -5.29 -10.53 19.54
C ILE A 415 -6.54 -11.39 19.74
N LEU A 416 -7.06 -11.45 20.97
CA LEU A 416 -8.11 -12.42 21.34
C LEU A 416 -9.50 -12.06 20.87
N MET A 417 -9.83 -10.78 20.91
CA MET A 417 -11.19 -10.32 20.70
C MET A 417 -11.20 -8.87 20.23
N VAL A 418 -12.19 -8.59 19.39
CA VAL A 418 -12.47 -7.26 18.89
C VAL A 418 -13.77 -6.81 19.57
N SER A 419 -13.72 -5.82 20.46
CA SER A 419 -14.91 -5.16 20.99
C SER A 419 -15.47 -4.28 19.86
N VAL A 420 -16.65 -4.66 19.38
CA VAL A 420 -17.35 -3.89 18.34
C VAL A 420 -18.32 -2.96 19.02
N TRP A 421 -18.01 -1.66 18.98
CA TRP A 421 -19.02 -0.64 19.25
C TRP A 421 -20.00 -0.60 18.07
N THR A 422 -21.03 -1.45 18.12
CA THR A 422 -22.21 -1.25 17.29
C THR A 422 -23.03 -0.13 17.90
N LEU A 423 -23.13 1.00 17.19
CA LEU A 423 -24.06 2.07 17.54
C LEU A 423 -25.49 1.59 17.32
N SER A 424 -26.02 0.90 18.32
CA SER A 424 -27.44 0.69 18.52
C SER A 424 -28.08 2.04 18.85
N ARG A 425 -28.41 2.84 17.82
CA ARG A 425 -29.60 3.69 17.94
C ARG A 425 -30.79 2.78 17.66
N ARG A 426 -31.54 2.51 18.72
CA ARG A 426 -32.92 2.00 18.66
C ARG A 426 -33.66 2.72 17.54
N CYS A 427 -33.96 2.03 16.44
CA CYS A 427 -35.14 2.33 15.65
C CYS A 427 -36.34 1.84 16.46
N SER A 428 -36.82 2.68 17.37
CA SER A 428 -38.12 2.55 18.01
C SER A 428 -38.86 3.86 17.80
N THR A 429 -39.53 3.96 16.64
CA THR A 429 -40.95 4.27 16.42
C THR A 429 -41.22 4.34 14.93
#